data_AF-A0A6A6IW05-F1
#
_entry.id   AF-A0A6A6IW05-F1
#
_cell.length_a   1.000
_cell.length_b   1.000
_cell.length_c   1.000
_cell.angle_alpha   90.00
_cell.angle_beta   90.00
_cell.angle_gamma   90.00
#
_symmetry.space_group_name_H-M   'P 1'
#
loop_
_entity.id
_entity.type
_entity.pdbx_description
1 polymer ?
#
loop_
_entity_poly.entity_id
_entity_poly.type
_entity_poly.pdbx_seq_one_letter_code
_entity_poly.pdbx_strand_id
1 'polypeptide(L)'
;MRAIAFAISQGTSLIWIDQECVNQDDPVDIQTHLQCNHIIFHQAEFKLGLLSFQLSASQADRLLSLELYQLQADPKFADYRRSVLAGYGLKSIQREIRCLTRLLRAIRRDRWFTRAWVYQERHSANMDMHLLIPLSTEGLKTFRSAFGIELVGEDYPLYVGSVCSIAAMLRWYLSELKLGQGFQEDTSVKNSVYESLNALHEAAQVLSGPIFSGTSFDRVFETFESMSLGTDRGREIDSIRNLHLHQIFLDLESCDSRVVSDRVAILSNIMNFERRVITTSFTSYSWALLMLLSANNHVPSVLVREETLTQPDLLLSHSVPASGLIMLAYEMKRLIAAGRLELQKELENVSCALTDFFGRDITRHTEFRDAVEDAVEDAVEGCPGVSHADPLSLLSEIKVQELKRVAVLPLSATIGDIIGGIVSAHHVDNIGLQSSHGETVVRYGINTNQLKEGVTFMAFVGEYRWRSGFIDSFSIE
;
A
#
# COMPACT_ATOMS: atom_id res chain seq x y z
N MET A 1 -18.56 -4.35 26.92
CA MET A 1 -18.10 -5.54 27.69
C MET A 1 -16.81 -6.15 27.15
N ARG A 2 -16.69 -6.50 25.86
CA ARG A 2 -15.48 -7.15 25.30
C ARG A 2 -14.18 -6.36 25.51
N ALA A 3 -14.15 -5.07 25.18
CA ALA A 3 -12.98 -4.21 25.42
C ALA A 3 -12.61 -4.08 26.91
N ILE A 4 -13.61 -4.07 27.81
CA ILE A 4 -13.40 -4.03 29.26
C ILE A 4 -12.77 -5.34 29.75
N ALA A 5 -13.24 -6.49 29.25
CA ALA A 5 -12.63 -7.79 29.57
C ALA A 5 -11.15 -7.83 29.13
N PHE A 6 -10.83 -7.25 27.98
CA PHE A 6 -9.44 -7.09 27.53
C PHE A 6 -8.62 -6.23 28.49
N ALA A 7 -9.11 -5.03 28.81
CA ALA A 7 -8.41 -4.13 29.73
C ALA A 7 -8.15 -4.81 31.10
N ILE A 8 -9.13 -5.53 31.65
CA ILE A 8 -8.97 -6.31 32.89
C ILE A 8 -7.88 -7.37 32.73
N SER A 9 -7.88 -8.11 31.61
CA SER A 9 -6.86 -9.14 31.34
C SER A 9 -5.43 -8.57 31.23
N GLN A 10 -5.30 -7.31 30.79
CA GLN A 10 -4.03 -6.60 30.68
C GLN A 10 -3.67 -5.79 31.94
N GLY A 11 -4.54 -5.78 32.97
CA GLY A 11 -4.34 -4.96 34.17
C GLY A 11 -4.47 -3.45 33.93
N THR A 12 -5.14 -3.03 32.85
CA THR A 12 -5.34 -1.63 32.49
C THR A 12 -6.62 -1.08 33.11
N SER A 13 -6.53 0.06 33.80
CA SER A 13 -7.67 0.71 34.47
C SER A 13 -8.27 1.88 33.67
N LEU A 14 -7.53 2.43 32.71
CA LEU A 14 -7.97 3.55 31.87
C LEU A 14 -8.34 3.01 30.48
N ILE A 15 -9.58 3.24 30.06
CA ILE A 15 -10.09 2.79 28.78
C ILE A 15 -10.67 4.00 28.06
N TRP A 16 -10.29 4.18 26.80
CA TRP A 16 -10.90 5.15 25.91
C TRP A 16 -11.93 4.46 25.02
N ILE A 17 -13.17 4.96 25.04
CA ILE A 17 -14.24 4.53 24.13
C ILE A 17 -14.87 5.81 23.59
N ASP A 18 -14.74 6.09 22.29
CA ASP A 18 -15.17 7.35 21.69
C ASP A 18 -16.60 7.76 22.09
N GLN A 19 -17.53 6.81 22.10
CA GLN A 19 -18.93 7.06 22.45
C GLN A 19 -19.14 7.53 23.91
N GLU A 20 -18.24 7.14 24.82
CA GLU A 20 -18.36 7.40 26.26
C GLU A 20 -17.41 8.53 26.73
N CYS A 21 -16.26 8.68 26.06
CA CYS A 21 -15.23 9.65 26.43
C CYS A 21 -15.40 11.02 25.75
N VAL A 22 -16.16 11.08 24.65
CA VAL A 22 -16.49 12.32 23.95
C VAL A 22 -17.92 12.70 24.25
N ASN A 23 -18.16 13.95 24.63
CA ASN A 23 -19.50 14.48 24.84
C ASN A 23 -20.24 14.58 23.50
N GLN A 24 -21.07 13.57 23.21
CA GLN A 24 -21.80 13.45 21.95
C GLN A 24 -22.84 14.57 21.72
N ASP A 25 -23.18 15.33 22.76
CA ASP A 25 -24.11 16.46 22.68
C ASP A 25 -23.37 17.80 22.45
N ASP A 26 -22.03 17.82 22.54
CA ASP A 26 -21.20 19.00 22.31
C ASP A 26 -20.49 18.93 20.95
N PRO A 27 -20.94 19.70 19.94
CA PRO A 27 -20.32 19.69 18.61
C PRO A 27 -18.87 20.17 18.62
N VAL A 28 -18.48 21.00 19.58
CA VAL A 28 -17.07 21.45 19.72
C VAL A 28 -16.22 20.30 20.21
N ASP A 29 -16.69 19.57 21.23
CA ASP A 29 -15.98 18.42 21.77
C ASP A 29 -15.82 17.31 20.73
N ILE A 30 -16.88 17.02 19.97
CA ILE A 30 -16.82 16.11 18.82
C ILE A 30 -15.74 16.57 17.84
N GLN A 31 -15.78 17.84 17.40
CA GLN A 31 -14.84 18.36 16.42
C GLN A 31 -13.38 18.28 16.89
N THR A 32 -13.13 18.64 18.16
CA THR A 32 -11.80 18.53 18.78
C THR A 32 -11.31 17.08 18.79
N HIS A 33 -12.18 16.13 19.14
CA HIS A 33 -11.81 14.71 19.18
C HIS A 33 -11.59 14.10 17.81
N LEU A 34 -12.37 14.49 16.79
CA LEU A 34 -12.13 14.06 15.41
C LEU A 34 -10.75 14.49 14.91
N GLN A 35 -10.25 15.64 15.37
CA GLN A 35 -8.92 16.11 15.05
C GLN A 35 -7.83 15.34 15.82
N CYS A 36 -8.01 15.02 17.11
CA CYS A 36 -6.94 14.40 17.89
C CYS A 36 -6.99 12.86 17.96
N ASN A 37 -7.99 12.19 17.38
CA ASN A 37 -8.16 10.73 17.52
C ASN A 37 -6.89 9.90 17.15
N HIS A 38 -6.19 10.29 16.09
CA HIS A 38 -4.91 9.66 15.71
C HIS A 38 -3.82 9.72 16.80
N ILE A 39 -3.80 10.78 17.61
CA ILE A 39 -2.87 10.95 18.74
C ILE A 39 -3.24 9.97 19.86
N ILE A 40 -4.54 9.84 20.16
CA ILE A 40 -5.05 8.90 21.17
C ILE A 40 -4.62 7.47 20.81
N PHE A 41 -4.85 7.05 19.56
CA PHE A 41 -4.41 5.74 19.08
C PHE A 41 -2.89 5.58 19.10
N HIS A 42 -2.13 6.64 18.81
CA HIS A 42 -0.67 6.56 18.83
C HIS A 42 -0.13 6.39 20.26
N GLN A 43 -0.72 7.09 21.22
CA GLN A 43 -0.31 7.09 22.63
C GLN A 43 -0.88 5.91 23.44
N ALA A 44 -1.95 5.28 22.95
CA ALA A 44 -2.55 4.14 23.62
C ALA A 44 -1.57 2.96 23.69
N GLU A 45 -1.42 2.41 24.89
CA GLU A 45 -0.63 1.20 25.14
C GLU A 45 -1.21 0.02 24.34
N PHE A 46 -2.53 -0.17 24.42
CA PHE A 46 -3.26 -1.18 23.68
C PHE A 46 -4.28 -0.53 22.74
N LYS A 47 -4.23 -0.89 21.45
CA LYS A 47 -5.21 -0.47 20.44
C LYS A 47 -6.09 -1.66 20.07
N LEU A 48 -7.42 -1.52 20.14
CA LEU A 48 -8.35 -2.63 19.98
C LEU A 48 -9.25 -2.48 18.74
N GLY A 49 -9.33 -3.55 17.94
CA GLY A 49 -10.35 -3.72 16.91
C GLY A 49 -11.34 -4.80 17.33
N LEU A 50 -12.62 -4.47 17.40
CA LEU A 50 -13.66 -5.41 17.82
C LEU A 50 -14.36 -5.99 16.58
N LEU A 51 -14.02 -7.23 16.22
CA LEU A 51 -14.62 -7.89 15.07
C LEU A 51 -15.95 -8.58 15.42
N SER A 52 -16.81 -8.73 14.42
CA SER A 52 -18.04 -9.53 14.50
C SER A 52 -17.88 -10.93 13.89
N PHE A 53 -16.82 -11.15 13.10
CA PHE A 53 -16.44 -12.41 12.51
C PHE A 53 -16.20 -13.46 13.59
N GLN A 54 -16.91 -14.59 13.53
CA GLN A 54 -16.77 -15.65 14.51
C GLN A 54 -15.78 -16.73 14.06
N LEU A 55 -14.90 -17.14 14.96
CA LEU A 55 -13.97 -18.24 14.74
C LEU A 55 -14.59 -19.58 15.17
N SER A 56 -14.46 -20.59 14.31
CA SER A 56 -14.51 -21.98 14.76
C SER A 56 -13.25 -22.35 15.53
N ALA A 57 -13.31 -23.40 16.35
CA ALA A 57 -12.14 -23.93 17.07
C ALA A 57 -10.95 -24.19 16.12
N SER A 58 -11.22 -24.86 15.00
CA SER A 58 -10.21 -25.18 14.00
C SER A 58 -9.56 -23.96 13.34
N GLN A 59 -10.27 -22.82 13.29
CA GLN A 59 -9.70 -21.57 12.79
C GLN A 59 -8.87 -20.87 13.86
N ALA A 60 -9.31 -20.91 15.11
CA ALA A 60 -8.53 -20.41 16.24
C ALA A 60 -7.22 -21.21 16.43
N ASP A 61 -7.27 -22.54 16.32
CA ASP A 61 -6.08 -23.41 16.37
C ASP A 61 -5.07 -23.05 15.26
N ARG A 62 -5.57 -22.68 14.08
CA ARG A 62 -4.72 -22.22 12.97
C ARG A 62 -4.06 -20.90 13.30
N LEU A 63 -4.80 -19.91 13.82
CA LEU A 63 -4.24 -18.63 14.25
C LEU A 63 -3.22 -18.82 15.37
N LEU A 64 -3.53 -19.67 16.35
CA LEU A 64 -2.62 -20.04 17.43
C LEU A 64 -1.32 -20.63 16.88
N SER A 65 -1.41 -21.55 15.91
CA SER A 65 -0.22 -22.10 15.26
C SER A 65 0.67 -21.03 14.63
N LEU A 66 0.10 -19.87 14.26
CA LEU A 66 0.85 -18.74 13.71
C LEU A 66 1.61 -17.96 14.76
N GLU A 67 0.94 -17.64 15.85
CA GLU A 67 1.54 -16.89 16.95
C GLU A 67 2.69 -17.68 17.58
N LEU A 68 2.62 -19.01 17.57
CA LEU A 68 3.74 -19.89 17.97
C LEU A 68 4.98 -19.77 17.08
N TYR A 69 4.82 -19.47 15.78
CA TYR A 69 5.97 -19.23 14.92
C TYR A 69 6.73 -17.96 15.31
N GLN A 70 6.04 -16.98 15.91
CA GLN A 70 6.65 -15.72 16.32
C GLN A 70 7.37 -15.74 17.65
N LEU A 71 7.02 -16.65 18.57
CA LEU A 71 7.70 -16.83 19.85
C LEU A 71 9.13 -17.42 19.67
N GLN A 72 9.82 -17.06 18.57
CA GLN A 72 11.19 -17.43 18.21
C GLN A 72 12.18 -17.32 19.35
N ALA A 73 12.01 -16.31 20.20
CA ALA A 73 12.92 -16.00 21.29
C ALA A 73 12.89 -17.00 22.45
N ASP A 74 11.85 -17.84 22.61
CA ASP A 74 11.83 -18.84 23.69
C ASP A 74 12.45 -20.16 23.21
N PRO A 75 13.62 -20.58 23.77
CA PRO A 75 14.29 -21.83 23.43
C PRO A 75 13.39 -23.06 23.63
N LYS A 76 12.39 -22.99 24.51
CA LYS A 76 11.46 -24.09 24.80
C LYS A 76 10.62 -24.49 23.60
N PHE A 77 10.35 -23.56 22.68
CA PHE A 77 9.55 -23.83 21.49
C PHE A 77 10.38 -24.15 20.24
N ALA A 78 11.70 -24.03 20.30
CA ALA A 78 12.58 -24.29 19.16
C ALA A 78 12.48 -25.73 18.64
N ASP A 79 12.36 -26.71 19.54
CA ASP A 79 12.25 -28.12 19.20
C ASP A 79 10.83 -28.50 18.73
N TYR A 80 9.78 -27.87 19.28
CA TYR A 80 8.42 -28.01 18.76
C TYR A 80 8.34 -27.49 17.32
N ARG A 81 8.91 -26.30 17.04
CA ARG A 81 8.97 -25.73 15.68
C ARG A 81 9.69 -26.67 14.70
N ARG A 82 10.90 -27.11 15.06
CA ARG A 82 11.68 -28.02 14.21
C ARG A 82 10.94 -29.34 13.96
N SER A 83 10.28 -29.91 14.97
CA SER A 83 9.55 -31.18 14.81
C SER A 83 8.27 -31.03 14.00
N VAL A 84 7.49 -29.95 14.23
CA VAL A 84 6.27 -29.65 13.48
C VAL A 84 6.60 -29.45 12.00
N LEU A 85 7.56 -28.58 11.69
CA LEU A 85 7.91 -28.26 10.30
C LEU A 85 8.74 -29.35 9.61
N ALA A 86 9.65 -30.05 10.31
CA ALA A 86 10.37 -31.19 9.73
C ALA A 86 9.47 -32.40 9.45
N GLY A 87 8.35 -32.53 10.17
CA GLY A 87 7.31 -33.53 9.90
C GLY A 87 6.37 -33.13 8.75
N TYR A 88 6.29 -31.84 8.40
CA TYR A 88 5.46 -31.36 7.31
C TYR A 88 6.22 -31.33 5.98
N GLY A 89 5.81 -32.17 5.04
CA GLY A 89 6.23 -32.00 3.64
C GLY A 89 5.78 -30.66 3.07
N LEU A 90 6.46 -30.18 2.02
CA LEU A 90 6.20 -28.87 1.38
C LEU A 90 4.73 -28.64 1.00
N LYS A 91 4.05 -29.70 0.52
CA LYS A 91 2.63 -29.65 0.19
C LYS A 91 1.75 -29.31 1.40
N SER A 92 2.12 -29.76 2.59
CA SER A 92 1.42 -29.45 3.84
C SER A 92 1.63 -28.00 4.26
N ILE A 93 2.86 -27.49 4.17
CA ILE A 93 3.17 -26.06 4.42
C ILE A 93 2.37 -25.18 3.46
N GLN A 94 2.41 -25.49 2.17
CA GLN A 94 1.65 -24.74 1.16
C GLN A 94 0.13 -24.80 1.42
N ARG A 95 -0.39 -25.95 1.84
CA ARG A 95 -1.81 -26.09 2.22
C ARG A 95 -2.14 -25.18 3.41
N GLU A 96 -1.27 -25.14 4.41
CA GLU A 96 -1.46 -24.30 5.59
C GLU A 96 -1.45 -22.82 5.23
N ILE A 97 -0.45 -22.35 4.47
CA ILE A 97 -0.40 -20.98 3.94
C ILE A 97 -1.71 -20.63 3.26
N ARG A 98 -2.20 -21.48 2.34
CA ARG A 98 -3.47 -21.26 1.64
C ARG A 98 -4.67 -21.21 2.57
N CYS A 99 -4.73 -22.06 3.59
CA CYS A 99 -5.79 -22.05 4.60
C CYS A 99 -5.79 -20.74 5.39
N LEU A 100 -4.61 -20.26 5.79
CA LEU A 100 -4.44 -19.00 6.51
C LEU A 100 -4.81 -17.82 5.64
N THR A 101 -4.31 -17.75 4.40
CA THR A 101 -4.70 -16.72 3.45
C THR A 101 -6.22 -16.64 3.29
N ARG A 102 -6.91 -17.78 3.21
CA ARG A 102 -8.39 -17.80 3.15
C ARG A 102 -9.02 -17.31 4.45
N LEU A 103 -8.49 -17.69 5.61
CA LEU A 103 -8.98 -17.24 6.90
C LEU A 103 -8.82 -15.72 7.06
N LEU A 104 -7.63 -15.17 6.78
CA LEU A 104 -7.39 -13.73 6.84
C LEU A 104 -8.27 -12.96 5.86
N ARG A 105 -8.47 -13.49 4.64
CA ARG A 105 -9.43 -12.92 3.68
C ARG A 105 -10.88 -12.96 4.17
N ALA A 106 -11.25 -13.98 4.96
CA ALA A 106 -12.58 -14.05 5.56
C ALA A 106 -12.72 -13.04 6.72
N ILE A 107 -11.70 -12.93 7.58
CA ILE A 107 -11.63 -11.92 8.65
C ILE A 107 -11.72 -10.51 8.06
N ARG A 108 -10.98 -10.22 6.97
CA ARG A 108 -11.00 -8.93 6.26
C ARG A 108 -12.41 -8.50 5.80
N ARG A 109 -13.33 -9.45 5.56
CA ARG A 109 -14.70 -9.15 5.13
C ARG A 109 -15.59 -8.68 6.27
N ASP A 110 -15.09 -8.65 7.50
CA ASP A 110 -15.80 -8.05 8.62
C ASP A 110 -16.10 -6.58 8.32
N ARG A 111 -17.32 -6.15 8.67
CA ARG A 111 -17.80 -4.77 8.48
C ARG A 111 -16.89 -3.75 9.19
N TRP A 112 -16.17 -4.16 10.23
CA TRP A 112 -15.20 -3.29 10.90
C TRP A 112 -14.20 -2.70 9.89
N PHE A 113 -13.66 -3.50 8.97
CA PHE A 113 -12.68 -3.05 7.97
C PHE A 113 -13.24 -2.10 6.90
N THR A 114 -14.56 -1.97 6.76
CA THR A 114 -15.17 -1.08 5.78
C THR A 114 -15.49 0.29 6.36
N ARG A 115 -15.34 0.53 7.66
CA ARG A 115 -15.67 1.83 8.28
C ARG A 115 -14.51 2.81 8.08
N ALA A 116 -14.80 4.04 7.67
CA ALA A 116 -13.75 5.02 7.39
C ALA A 116 -12.95 5.43 8.64
N TRP A 117 -13.59 5.62 9.80
CA TRP A 117 -12.86 5.92 11.03
C TRP A 117 -11.95 4.76 11.46
N VAL A 118 -12.40 3.51 11.29
CA VAL A 118 -11.57 2.32 11.51
C VAL A 118 -10.34 2.31 10.60
N TYR A 119 -10.44 2.83 9.37
CA TYR A 119 -9.28 2.95 8.50
C TYR A 119 -8.20 3.86 9.11
N GLN A 120 -8.58 4.99 9.71
CA GLN A 120 -7.66 5.82 10.48
C GLN A 120 -7.10 5.08 11.70
N GLU A 121 -7.96 4.44 12.49
CA GLU A 121 -7.57 3.70 13.70
C GLU A 121 -6.49 2.65 13.38
N ARG A 122 -6.72 1.86 12.32
CA ARG A 122 -5.76 0.86 11.81
C ARG A 122 -4.47 1.50 11.33
N HIS A 123 -4.55 2.67 10.69
CA HIS A 123 -3.37 3.40 10.24
C HIS A 123 -2.52 3.88 11.43
N SER A 124 -3.18 4.44 12.45
CA SER A 124 -2.55 4.94 13.66
C SER A 124 -1.99 3.82 14.54
N ALA A 125 -2.74 2.73 14.71
CA ALA A 125 -2.33 1.56 15.49
C ALA A 125 -1.29 0.69 14.77
N ASN A 126 -1.33 0.65 13.43
CA ASN A 126 -0.45 -0.17 12.59
C ASN A 126 -0.40 -1.65 13.05
N MET A 127 0.80 -2.16 13.35
CA MET A 127 1.03 -3.53 13.80
C MET A 127 0.71 -3.70 15.28
N ASP A 128 0.55 -2.61 16.04
CA ASP A 128 0.28 -2.66 17.49
C ASP A 128 -1.19 -2.92 17.81
N MET A 129 -2.02 -3.13 16.78
CA MET A 129 -3.43 -3.40 16.96
C MET A 129 -3.69 -4.83 17.42
N HIS A 130 -4.58 -4.99 18.39
CA HIS A 130 -5.15 -6.28 18.76
C HIS A 130 -6.57 -6.37 18.22
N LEU A 131 -6.86 -7.43 17.48
CA LEU A 131 -8.21 -7.74 16.99
C LEU A 131 -8.84 -8.75 17.95
N LEU A 132 -9.94 -8.38 18.58
CA LEU A 132 -10.74 -9.31 19.37
C LEU A 132 -11.73 -9.99 18.45
N ILE A 133 -11.61 -11.31 18.32
CA ILE A 133 -12.39 -12.12 17.40
C ILE A 133 -13.22 -13.12 18.19
N PRO A 134 -14.56 -13.02 18.19
CA PRO A 134 -15.39 -13.91 18.99
C PRO A 134 -15.25 -15.35 18.54
N LEU A 135 -15.22 -16.28 19.49
CA LEU A 135 -15.36 -17.70 19.17
C LEU A 135 -16.84 -18.04 19.00
N SER A 136 -17.12 -18.93 18.04
CA SER A 136 -18.41 -19.61 17.96
C SER A 136 -18.69 -20.39 19.25
N THR A 137 -19.96 -20.64 19.56
CA THR A 137 -20.36 -21.41 20.75
C THR A 137 -19.69 -22.78 20.81
N GLU A 138 -19.50 -23.43 19.67
CA GLU A 138 -18.78 -24.71 19.60
C GLU A 138 -17.26 -24.53 19.75
N GLY A 139 -16.73 -23.43 19.19
CA GLY A 139 -15.36 -22.98 19.42
C GLY A 139 -15.04 -22.84 20.91
N LEU A 140 -15.87 -22.15 21.68
CA LEU A 140 -15.68 -21.95 23.12
C LEU A 140 -15.61 -23.27 23.91
N LYS A 141 -16.43 -24.27 23.55
CA LYS A 141 -16.44 -25.58 24.24
C LYS A 141 -15.20 -26.41 23.96
N THR A 142 -14.61 -26.24 22.79
CA THR A 142 -13.53 -27.10 22.29
C THR A 142 -12.17 -26.42 22.32
N PHE A 143 -12.14 -25.09 22.45
CA PHE A 143 -10.91 -24.32 22.57
C PHE A 143 -10.11 -24.79 23.78
N ARG A 144 -8.85 -25.13 23.54
CA ARG A 144 -7.90 -25.49 24.59
C ARG A 144 -6.90 -24.37 24.69
N SER A 145 -6.85 -23.70 25.83
CA SER A 145 -5.73 -22.80 26.12
C SER A 145 -4.44 -23.60 25.97
N ALA A 146 -3.57 -23.14 25.08
CA ALA A 146 -2.27 -23.71 24.87
C ALA A 146 -1.28 -22.57 24.71
N PHE A 147 -0.06 -22.80 25.19
CA PHE A 147 1.07 -21.88 25.02
C PHE A 147 0.86 -20.49 25.64
N GLY A 148 0.04 -20.39 26.68
CA GLY A 148 -0.18 -19.13 27.42
C GLY A 148 -1.07 -18.13 26.70
N ILE A 149 -1.69 -18.50 25.56
CA ILE A 149 -2.70 -17.67 24.92
C ILE A 149 -4.06 -17.98 25.56
N GLU A 150 -4.51 -17.06 26.40
CA GLU A 150 -5.82 -17.15 27.05
C GLU A 150 -6.87 -16.38 26.26
N LEU A 151 -8.11 -16.88 26.30
CA LEU A 151 -9.24 -16.13 25.79
C LEU A 151 -9.50 -14.92 26.65
N VAL A 152 -9.87 -13.82 26.00
CA VAL A 152 -10.30 -12.62 26.69
C VAL A 152 -11.81 -12.64 26.72
N GLY A 153 -12.36 -13.17 27.81
CA GLY A 153 -13.78 -13.53 27.85
C GLY A 153 -14.07 -14.63 26.82
N GLU A 154 -14.83 -14.30 25.78
CA GLU A 154 -15.18 -15.22 24.69
C GLU A 154 -14.41 -14.94 23.38
N ASP A 155 -13.46 -14.01 23.43
CA ASP A 155 -12.71 -13.55 22.27
C ASP A 155 -11.31 -14.17 22.20
N TYR A 156 -10.90 -14.50 20.98
CA TYR A 156 -9.51 -14.75 20.63
C TYR A 156 -8.81 -13.40 20.39
N PRO A 157 -7.77 -13.05 21.18
CA PRO A 157 -6.99 -11.82 20.97
C PRO A 157 -5.92 -12.07 19.90
N LEU A 158 -6.12 -11.55 18.69
CA LEU A 158 -5.15 -11.65 17.59
C LEU A 158 -4.29 -10.39 17.52
N TYR A 159 -2.98 -10.50 17.71
CA TYR A 159 -2.07 -9.37 17.52
C TYR A 159 -1.77 -9.18 16.02
N VAL A 160 -2.02 -7.98 15.47
CA VAL A 160 -1.84 -7.73 14.03
C VAL A 160 -0.38 -7.84 13.61
N GLY A 161 0.54 -7.36 14.44
CA GLY A 161 1.97 -7.59 14.24
C GLY A 161 2.30 -9.07 14.16
N SER A 162 1.49 -9.93 14.81
CA SER A 162 1.65 -11.37 14.70
C SER A 162 1.41 -11.92 13.31
N VAL A 163 0.36 -11.42 12.69
CA VAL A 163 -0.05 -11.84 11.37
C VAL A 163 0.84 -11.25 10.29
N CYS A 164 1.27 -10.00 10.44
CA CYS A 164 2.04 -9.32 9.39
C CYS A 164 3.46 -9.86 9.22
N SER A 165 4.11 -10.33 10.29
CA SER A 165 5.44 -10.92 10.14
C SER A 165 5.41 -12.36 9.61
N ILE A 166 4.24 -13.02 9.59
CA ILE A 166 4.21 -14.47 9.36
C ILE A 166 4.75 -14.89 8.00
N ALA A 167 4.42 -14.14 6.95
CA ALA A 167 4.91 -14.45 5.62
C ALA A 167 6.45 -14.36 5.63
N ALA A 168 6.99 -13.31 6.25
CA ALA A 168 8.43 -13.10 6.38
C ALA A 168 9.08 -14.22 7.20
N MET A 169 8.47 -14.63 8.31
CA MET A 169 8.93 -15.73 9.14
C MET A 169 8.97 -17.06 8.39
N LEU A 170 7.89 -17.37 7.66
CA LEU A 170 7.82 -18.59 6.87
C LEU A 170 8.87 -18.56 5.78
N ARG A 171 9.02 -17.45 5.06
CA ARG A 171 10.08 -17.29 4.05
C ARG A 171 11.47 -17.49 4.65
N TRP A 172 11.76 -16.86 5.79
CA TRP A 172 13.04 -17.00 6.48
C TRP A 172 13.34 -18.48 6.75
N TYR A 173 12.33 -19.20 7.25
CA TYR A 173 12.43 -20.64 7.50
C TYR A 173 12.66 -21.46 6.23
N LEU A 174 11.98 -21.13 5.12
CA LEU A 174 12.21 -21.80 3.84
C LEU A 174 13.60 -21.52 3.25
N SER A 175 14.23 -20.41 3.63
CA SER A 175 15.59 -20.06 3.25
C SER A 175 16.66 -20.81 4.07
N GLU A 176 16.31 -21.47 5.18
CA GLU A 176 17.28 -22.26 5.95
C GLU A 176 17.81 -23.45 5.12
N LEU A 177 19.14 -23.57 5.05
CA LEU A 177 19.92 -24.49 4.20
C LEU A 177 19.40 -25.94 4.15
N LYS A 178 18.90 -26.49 5.27
CA LYS A 178 18.46 -27.89 5.35
C LYS A 178 17.13 -28.15 4.65
N LEU A 179 16.21 -27.18 4.67
CA LEU A 179 14.95 -27.26 3.94
C LEU A 179 15.15 -26.83 2.49
N GLY A 180 16.02 -25.85 2.27
CA GLY A 180 16.40 -25.35 0.95
C GLY A 180 16.91 -26.44 0.01
N GLN A 181 17.61 -27.46 0.51
CA GLN A 181 18.06 -28.60 -0.30
C GLN A 181 16.88 -29.37 -0.92
N GLY A 182 15.80 -29.61 -0.18
CA GLY A 182 14.58 -30.20 -0.73
C GLY A 182 13.80 -29.28 -1.68
N PHE A 183 13.99 -27.96 -1.57
CA PHE A 183 13.41 -26.97 -2.49
C PHE A 183 14.15 -26.86 -3.82
N GLN A 184 15.44 -27.23 -3.88
CA GLN A 184 16.22 -27.10 -5.12
C GLN A 184 15.83 -28.14 -6.17
N GLU A 185 15.23 -29.26 -5.78
CA GLU A 185 14.85 -30.34 -6.70
C GLU A 185 13.54 -30.08 -7.46
N ASP A 186 12.63 -29.23 -6.93
CA ASP A 186 11.33 -28.92 -7.54
C ASP A 186 11.05 -27.41 -7.56
N THR A 187 11.51 -26.76 -8.64
CA THR A 187 11.32 -25.33 -8.87
C THR A 187 9.83 -24.95 -8.95
N SER A 188 8.96 -25.86 -9.41
CA SER A 188 7.52 -25.59 -9.53
C SER A 188 6.86 -25.47 -8.17
N VAL A 189 7.15 -26.41 -7.25
CA VAL A 189 6.64 -26.35 -5.87
C VAL A 189 7.19 -25.13 -5.15
N LYS A 190 8.47 -24.81 -5.33
CA LYS A 190 9.10 -23.61 -4.77
C LYS A 190 8.34 -22.35 -5.18
N ASN A 191 8.14 -22.13 -6.47
CA ASN A 191 7.43 -20.96 -6.99
C ASN A 191 5.99 -20.88 -6.45
N SER A 192 5.28 -22.00 -6.41
CA SER A 192 3.91 -22.05 -5.89
C SER A 192 3.82 -21.73 -4.39
N VAL A 193 4.85 -22.05 -3.61
CA VAL A 193 4.95 -21.64 -2.20
C VAL A 193 5.20 -20.14 -2.08
N TYR A 194 6.10 -19.57 -2.87
CA TYR A 194 6.34 -18.11 -2.88
C TYR A 194 5.10 -17.32 -3.29
N GLU A 195 4.38 -17.76 -4.32
CA GLU A 195 3.08 -17.17 -4.70
C GLU A 195 2.08 -17.21 -3.53
N SER A 196 2.04 -18.34 -2.80
CA SER A 196 1.17 -18.48 -1.64
C SER A 196 1.60 -17.56 -0.48
N LEU A 197 2.90 -17.36 -0.26
CA LEU A 197 3.42 -16.44 0.74
C LEU A 197 3.13 -14.98 0.38
N ASN A 198 3.25 -14.60 -0.88
CA ASN A 198 2.87 -13.27 -1.36
C ASN A 198 1.37 -13.04 -1.13
N ALA A 199 0.53 -14.01 -1.47
CA ALA A 199 -0.91 -13.93 -1.23
C ALA A 199 -1.27 -13.86 0.26
N LEU A 200 -0.51 -14.54 1.13
CA LEU A 200 -0.64 -14.45 2.57
C LEU A 200 -0.21 -13.08 3.08
N HIS A 201 0.91 -12.56 2.59
CA HIS A 201 1.40 -11.24 2.91
C HIS A 201 0.36 -10.17 2.55
N GLU A 202 -0.13 -10.15 1.31
CA GLU A 202 -1.20 -9.25 0.88
C GLU A 202 -2.45 -9.34 1.77
N ALA A 203 -2.85 -10.55 2.18
CA ALA A 203 -3.99 -10.73 3.07
C ALA A 203 -3.72 -10.19 4.48
N ALA A 204 -2.50 -10.35 4.99
CA ALA A 204 -2.06 -9.85 6.28
C ALA A 204 -1.88 -8.32 6.29
N GLN A 205 -1.38 -7.74 5.20
CA GLN A 205 -1.17 -6.30 5.05
C GLN A 205 -2.46 -5.51 5.25
N VAL A 206 -3.61 -6.08 4.89
CA VAL A 206 -4.92 -5.43 5.08
C VAL A 206 -5.41 -5.51 6.53
N LEU A 207 -4.73 -6.24 7.41
CA LEU A 207 -5.03 -6.22 8.84
C LEU A 207 -4.25 -5.10 9.52
N SER A 208 -2.96 -4.96 9.21
CA SER A 208 -2.17 -3.75 9.50
C SER A 208 -2.68 -2.56 8.67
N GLY A 209 -2.38 -1.32 9.04
CA GLY A 209 -2.63 -0.19 8.16
C GLY A 209 -1.86 -0.29 6.82
N PRO A 210 -2.01 0.69 5.92
CA PRO A 210 -1.38 0.71 4.59
C PRO A 210 0.15 0.84 4.58
N ILE A 211 0.81 0.77 5.73
CA ILE A 211 2.27 0.88 5.88
C ILE A 211 3.00 -0.19 5.07
N PHE A 212 2.36 -1.34 4.85
CA PHE A 212 2.83 -2.34 3.90
C PHE A 212 2.07 -2.35 2.59
N SER A 213 0.94 -1.65 2.44
CA SER A 213 0.17 -1.68 1.19
C SER A 213 1.05 -1.17 0.04
N GLY A 214 1.21 -2.01 -0.99
CA GLY A 214 2.08 -1.73 -2.13
C GLY A 214 3.58 -1.94 -1.86
N THR A 215 4.00 -2.21 -0.63
CA THR A 215 5.37 -2.65 -0.33
C THR A 215 5.49 -4.13 -0.72
N SER A 216 6.45 -4.45 -1.57
CA SER A 216 6.70 -5.83 -1.97
C SER A 216 7.10 -6.67 -0.75
N PHE A 217 6.72 -7.93 -0.77
CA PHE A 217 7.07 -8.87 0.28
C PHE A 217 8.59 -8.97 0.50
N ASP A 218 9.39 -8.83 -0.57
CA ASP A 218 10.85 -8.78 -0.49
C ASP A 218 11.36 -7.64 0.39
N ARG A 219 10.83 -6.42 0.21
CA ARG A 219 11.24 -5.25 1.00
C ARG A 219 10.88 -5.39 2.48
N VAL A 220 9.70 -5.93 2.75
CA VAL A 220 9.27 -6.20 4.12
C VAL A 220 10.22 -7.23 4.77
N PHE A 221 10.55 -8.28 4.04
CA PHE A 221 11.48 -9.31 4.49
C PHE A 221 12.88 -8.75 4.81
N GLU A 222 13.46 -7.94 3.91
CA GLU A 222 14.75 -7.28 4.11
C GLU A 222 14.77 -6.41 5.37
N THR A 223 13.65 -5.75 5.67
CA THR A 223 13.53 -4.91 6.88
C THR A 223 13.37 -5.75 8.15
N PHE A 224 12.68 -6.89 8.08
CA PHE A 224 12.60 -7.79 9.23
C PHE A 224 13.98 -8.38 9.58
N GLU A 225 14.82 -8.67 8.59
CA GLU A 225 16.19 -9.11 8.82
C GLU A 225 17.01 -8.03 9.54
N SER A 226 16.90 -6.74 9.14
CA SER A 226 17.58 -5.65 9.85
C SER A 226 17.08 -5.46 11.29
N MET A 227 15.78 -5.57 11.53
CA MET A 227 15.19 -5.44 12.87
C MET A 227 15.62 -6.54 13.85
N SER A 228 15.92 -7.74 13.36
CA SER A 228 16.38 -8.85 14.19
C SER A 228 17.76 -8.61 14.84
N LEU A 229 18.51 -7.62 14.33
CA LEU A 229 19.84 -7.24 14.82
C LEU A 229 19.82 -6.19 15.95
N GLY A 230 18.65 -5.87 16.51
CA GLY A 230 18.53 -5.06 17.73
C GLY A 230 18.49 -3.54 17.50
N THR A 231 18.19 -3.09 16.27
CA THR A 231 17.93 -1.67 15.98
C THR A 231 16.53 -1.23 16.41
N ASP A 232 16.40 0.08 16.68
CA ASP A 232 15.21 0.77 17.19
C ASP A 232 14.01 0.58 16.23
N ARG A 233 13.13 -0.38 16.55
CA ARG A 233 11.98 -0.82 15.71
C ARG A 233 11.13 0.31 15.16
N GLY A 234 10.99 1.42 15.89
CA GLY A 234 10.15 2.55 15.48
C GLY A 234 10.67 3.29 14.24
N ARG A 235 11.99 3.54 14.17
CA ARG A 235 12.57 4.39 13.12
C ARG A 235 12.62 3.74 11.73
N GLU A 236 12.76 2.41 11.65
CA GLU A 236 12.77 1.69 10.38
C GLU A 236 11.36 1.49 9.81
N ILE A 237 10.32 1.35 10.65
CA ILE A 237 8.93 1.29 10.17
C ILE A 237 8.52 2.64 9.56
N ASP A 238 8.95 3.75 10.18
CA ASP A 238 8.68 5.09 9.66
C ASP A 238 9.42 5.39 8.35
N SER A 239 10.59 4.78 8.09
CA SER A 239 11.29 4.95 6.81
C SER A 239 10.64 4.18 5.66
N ILE A 240 9.86 3.13 5.95
CA ILE A 240 9.03 2.41 4.97
C ILE A 240 7.74 3.17 4.64
N ARG A 241 7.32 4.13 5.48
CA ARG A 241 6.14 4.99 5.27
C ARG A 241 6.33 6.00 4.13
N ASN A 242 6.80 5.57 2.97
CA ASN A 242 6.53 6.27 1.71
C ASN A 242 5.06 6.05 1.34
N LEU A 243 4.19 6.65 2.15
CA LEU A 243 2.75 6.66 1.94
C LEU A 243 2.48 7.40 0.65
N HIS A 244 2.07 6.65 -0.37
CA HIS A 244 1.58 7.26 -1.58
C HIS A 244 0.21 7.84 -1.21
N LEU A 245 0.12 9.17 -1.13
CA LEU A 245 -1.15 9.89 -0.88
C LEU A 245 -2.29 9.32 -1.73
N HIS A 246 -1.98 8.94 -2.98
CA HIS A 246 -2.90 8.27 -3.88
C HIS A 246 -3.44 6.93 -3.34
N GLN A 247 -2.61 6.08 -2.74
CA GLN A 247 -3.06 4.81 -2.16
C GLN A 247 -3.94 5.05 -0.93
N ILE A 248 -3.56 5.99 -0.05
CA ILE A 248 -4.38 6.35 1.11
C ILE A 248 -5.76 6.80 0.65
N PHE A 249 -5.78 7.63 -0.41
CA PHE A 249 -6.99 8.11 -1.02
C PHE A 249 -7.85 6.94 -1.55
N LEU A 250 -7.28 6.05 -2.37
CA LEU A 250 -8.01 4.90 -2.92
C LEU A 250 -8.58 3.98 -1.83
N ASP A 251 -7.80 3.74 -0.78
CA ASP A 251 -8.23 2.93 0.35
C ASP A 251 -9.37 3.61 1.13
N LEU A 252 -9.29 4.93 1.31
CA LEU A 252 -10.35 5.71 1.94
C LEU A 252 -11.63 5.75 1.10
N GLU A 253 -11.53 5.79 -0.23
CA GLU A 253 -12.68 5.68 -1.14
C GLU A 253 -13.36 4.31 -1.08
N SER A 254 -12.59 3.27 -0.77
CA SER A 254 -13.14 1.93 -0.57
C SER A 254 -13.91 1.79 0.76
N CYS A 255 -13.81 2.76 1.66
CA CYS A 255 -14.51 2.76 2.93
C CYS A 255 -15.94 3.31 2.81
N ASP A 256 -16.84 2.75 3.60
CA ASP A 256 -18.20 3.24 3.83
C ASP A 256 -18.14 4.51 4.71
N SER A 257 -17.89 5.65 4.07
CA SER A 257 -18.18 6.96 4.63
C SER A 257 -18.94 7.79 3.61
N ARG A 258 -20.11 8.29 4.02
CA ARG A 258 -20.92 9.23 3.25
C ARG A 258 -20.61 10.68 3.60
N VAL A 259 -19.83 10.90 4.66
CA VAL A 259 -19.57 12.23 5.21
C VAL A 259 -18.22 12.71 4.69
N VAL A 260 -18.27 13.73 3.84
CA VAL A 260 -17.09 14.30 3.20
C VAL A 260 -16.08 14.83 4.22
N SER A 261 -16.56 15.51 5.27
CA SER A 261 -15.69 16.06 6.32
C SER A 261 -14.90 14.98 7.06
N ASP A 262 -15.51 13.81 7.29
CA ASP A 262 -14.82 12.69 7.94
C ASP A 262 -13.65 12.22 7.07
N ARG A 263 -13.85 12.07 5.76
CA ARG A 263 -12.78 11.65 4.84
C ARG A 263 -11.63 12.66 4.83
N VAL A 264 -11.94 13.96 4.80
CA VAL A 264 -10.95 15.04 4.83
C VAL A 264 -10.19 15.04 6.16
N ALA A 265 -10.89 14.86 7.28
CA ALA A 265 -10.30 14.79 8.61
C ALA A 265 -9.39 13.55 8.76
N ILE A 266 -9.85 12.39 8.31
CA ILE A 266 -9.07 11.14 8.30
C ILE A 266 -7.80 11.30 7.48
N LEU A 267 -7.91 11.84 6.27
CA LEU A 267 -6.75 12.09 5.42
C LEU A 267 -5.76 13.05 6.10
N SER A 268 -6.27 14.15 6.66
CA SER A 268 -5.47 15.12 7.39
C SER A 268 -4.74 14.50 8.59
N ASN A 269 -5.41 13.61 9.32
CA ASN A 269 -4.86 12.90 10.47
C ASN A 269 -3.76 11.91 10.06
N ILE A 270 -4.03 11.11 9.02
CA ILE A 270 -3.09 10.11 8.51
C ILE A 270 -1.83 10.77 7.96
N MET A 271 -1.99 11.88 7.23
CA MET A 271 -0.89 12.62 6.64
C MET A 271 -0.17 13.54 7.65
N ASN A 272 -0.66 13.60 8.90
CA ASN A 272 -0.18 14.49 9.94
C ASN A 272 -0.06 15.95 9.47
N PHE A 273 -1.08 16.43 8.74
CA PHE A 273 -1.13 17.79 8.25
C PHE A 273 -1.23 18.79 9.41
N GLU A 274 -0.38 19.82 9.36
CA GLU A 274 -0.32 20.91 10.33
C GLU A 274 -1.58 21.76 10.26
N ARG A 275 -2.02 22.12 9.04
CA ARG A 275 -3.25 22.86 8.81
C ARG A 275 -4.39 21.91 8.53
N ARG A 276 -5.54 22.16 9.18
CA ARG A 276 -6.70 21.26 9.13
C ARG A 276 -7.92 22.06 8.78
N VAL A 277 -8.83 21.45 8.02
CA VAL A 277 -10.08 22.14 7.68
C VAL A 277 -11.10 21.89 8.79
N ILE A 278 -11.48 22.97 9.49
CA ILE A 278 -12.41 22.95 10.62
C ILE A 278 -13.85 23.15 10.12
N THR A 279 -14.33 22.24 9.28
CA THR A 279 -15.75 22.26 8.90
C THR A 279 -16.32 20.85 8.87
N THR A 280 -17.51 20.71 9.45
CA THR A 280 -18.33 19.50 9.42
C THR A 280 -19.17 19.42 8.14
N SER A 281 -19.13 20.45 7.29
CA SER A 281 -19.87 20.48 6.04
C SER A 281 -19.00 20.93 4.88
N PHE A 282 -18.94 20.10 3.86
CA PHE A 282 -18.37 20.43 2.57
C PHE A 282 -19.42 20.22 1.50
N THR A 283 -19.48 21.16 0.57
CA THR A 283 -20.31 21.06 -0.63
C THR A 283 -19.63 20.22 -1.72
N SER A 284 -18.30 20.06 -1.64
CA SER A 284 -17.53 19.19 -2.54
C SER A 284 -16.30 18.63 -1.84
N TYR A 285 -16.10 17.32 -1.95
CA TYR A 285 -14.94 16.60 -1.47
C TYR A 285 -13.67 16.97 -2.20
N SER A 286 -13.70 17.05 -3.54
CA SER A 286 -12.53 17.44 -4.34
C SER A 286 -12.04 18.84 -3.97
N TRP A 287 -12.95 19.78 -3.72
CA TRP A 287 -12.59 21.10 -3.23
C TRP A 287 -11.98 21.08 -1.84
N ALA A 288 -12.57 20.31 -0.91
CA ALA A 288 -12.05 20.15 0.44
C ALA A 288 -10.62 19.58 0.45
N LEU A 289 -10.35 18.58 -0.38
CA LEU A 289 -9.02 18.02 -0.57
C LEU A 289 -8.05 19.03 -1.15
N LEU A 290 -8.46 19.76 -2.19
CA LEU A 290 -7.60 20.76 -2.81
C LEU A 290 -7.22 21.84 -1.79
N MET A 291 -8.18 22.34 -1.02
CA MET A 291 -7.92 23.30 0.07
C MET A 291 -6.98 22.73 1.12
N LEU A 292 -7.23 21.50 1.60
CA LEU A 292 -6.38 20.83 2.59
C LEU A 292 -4.95 20.68 2.08
N LEU A 293 -4.77 20.19 0.85
CA LEU A 293 -3.46 20.01 0.22
C LEU A 293 -2.77 21.36 -0.03
N SER A 294 -3.53 22.40 -0.40
CA SER A 294 -2.98 23.75 -0.65
C SER A 294 -2.46 24.37 0.64
N ALA A 295 -3.26 24.27 1.70
CA ALA A 295 -2.95 24.78 3.02
C ALA A 295 -1.69 24.14 3.61
N ASN A 296 -1.42 22.88 3.26
CA ASN A 296 -0.25 22.13 3.73
C ASN A 296 0.90 22.07 2.71
N ASN A 297 0.90 22.92 1.68
CA ASN A 297 1.95 22.95 0.63
C ASN A 297 2.16 21.60 -0.11
N HIS A 298 1.14 20.74 -0.16
CA HIS A 298 1.15 19.48 -0.90
C HIS A 298 0.55 19.59 -2.32
N VAL A 299 -0.02 20.75 -2.69
CA VAL A 299 -0.50 20.97 -4.06
C VAL A 299 0.57 20.80 -5.14
N PRO A 300 1.81 21.29 -4.98
CA PRO A 300 2.85 21.06 -5.97
C PRO A 300 3.14 19.56 -6.15
N SER A 301 3.18 18.76 -5.08
CA SER A 301 3.45 17.31 -5.19
C SER A 301 2.28 16.50 -5.78
N VAL A 302 1.06 17.04 -5.77
CA VAL A 302 -0.15 16.36 -6.26
C VAL A 302 -0.58 16.85 -7.65
N LEU A 303 -0.31 18.12 -8.00
CA LEU A 303 -0.71 18.75 -9.26
C LEU A 303 0.47 19.08 -10.19
N VAL A 304 1.69 19.20 -9.67
CA VAL A 304 2.87 19.61 -10.45
C VAL A 304 3.94 18.53 -10.36
N ARG A 305 4.04 17.70 -11.39
CA ARG A 305 5.36 17.15 -11.72
C ARG A 305 6.17 18.31 -12.31
N GLU A 306 7.21 18.77 -11.63
CA GLU A 306 8.08 19.88 -12.06
C GLU A 306 8.44 19.74 -13.55
N GLU A 307 7.96 20.68 -14.38
CA GLU A 307 8.34 20.77 -15.80
C GLU A 307 9.79 21.24 -16.01
N THR A 308 10.48 21.69 -14.96
CA THR A 308 11.88 22.11 -15.03
C THR A 308 12.69 21.43 -13.95
N LEU A 309 13.39 20.35 -14.32
CA LEU A 309 14.51 19.80 -13.58
C LEU A 309 15.62 20.87 -13.47
N THR A 310 15.63 21.67 -12.41
CA THR A 310 16.93 21.97 -11.80
C THR A 310 17.47 20.63 -11.31
N GLN A 311 18.64 20.23 -11.84
CA GLN A 311 19.30 18.96 -11.56
C GLN A 311 19.08 18.52 -10.10
N PRO A 312 18.25 17.50 -9.85
CA PRO A 312 18.11 16.95 -8.51
C PRO A 312 19.38 16.19 -8.19
N ASP A 313 19.90 16.38 -6.98
CA ASP A 313 20.88 15.49 -6.38
C ASP A 313 20.43 14.02 -6.53
N LEU A 314 21.17 13.31 -7.38
CA LEU A 314 21.56 11.89 -7.49
C LEU A 314 20.83 10.75 -6.74
N LEU A 315 19.73 10.94 -6.00
CA LEU A 315 19.20 9.93 -5.08
C LEU A 315 18.06 9.04 -5.63
N LEU A 316 17.52 9.29 -6.83
CA LEU A 316 16.44 8.47 -7.42
C LEU A 316 16.61 8.18 -8.93
N SER A 317 17.81 7.86 -9.40
CA SER A 317 18.03 7.30 -10.74
C SER A 317 18.26 5.78 -10.67
N HIS A 318 17.22 4.99 -10.87
CA HIS A 318 17.39 3.57 -11.17
C HIS A 318 17.37 3.37 -12.69
N SER A 319 18.44 2.79 -13.23
CA SER A 319 18.54 2.41 -14.63
C SER A 319 17.49 1.36 -14.96
N VAL A 320 16.69 1.57 -16.00
CA VAL A 320 15.78 0.56 -16.53
C VAL A 320 16.53 -0.24 -17.60
N PRO A 321 16.54 -1.59 -17.55
CA PRO A 321 17.15 -2.39 -18.60
C PRO A 321 16.41 -2.17 -19.92
N ALA A 322 17.14 -2.13 -21.05
CA ALA A 322 16.56 -1.90 -22.37
C ALA A 322 15.48 -2.94 -22.71
N SER A 323 15.67 -4.19 -22.28
CA SER A 323 14.66 -5.25 -22.40
C SER A 323 13.32 -4.90 -21.74
N GLY A 324 13.33 -4.23 -20.59
CA GLY A 324 12.11 -3.79 -19.90
C GLY A 324 11.32 -2.75 -20.69
N LEU A 325 12.01 -1.83 -21.36
CA LEU A 325 11.39 -0.82 -22.22
C LEU A 325 10.84 -1.41 -23.51
N ILE A 326 11.55 -2.37 -24.11
CA ILE A 326 11.10 -3.11 -25.30
C ILE A 326 9.83 -3.93 -24.98
N MET A 327 9.82 -4.64 -23.85
CA MET A 327 8.66 -5.40 -23.41
C MET A 327 7.45 -4.50 -23.12
N LEU A 328 7.69 -3.33 -22.52
CA LEU A 328 6.65 -2.33 -22.29
C LEU A 328 6.07 -1.79 -23.61
N ALA A 329 6.93 -1.43 -24.57
CA ALA A 329 6.49 -0.98 -25.89
C ALA A 329 5.67 -2.05 -26.64
N TYR A 330 6.09 -3.32 -26.53
CA TYR A 330 5.37 -4.45 -27.13
C TYR A 330 3.98 -4.63 -26.51
N GLU A 331 3.88 -4.61 -25.18
CA GLU A 331 2.59 -4.75 -24.49
C GLU A 331 1.66 -3.57 -24.78
N MET A 332 2.20 -2.34 -24.85
CA MET A 332 1.44 -1.16 -25.28
C MET A 332 0.90 -1.31 -26.71
N LYS A 333 1.71 -1.78 -27.66
CA LYS A 333 1.24 -2.08 -29.03
C LYS A 333 0.11 -3.11 -29.04
N ARG A 334 0.23 -4.17 -28.23
CA ARG A 334 -0.80 -5.22 -28.10
C ARG A 334 -2.13 -4.64 -27.57
N LEU A 335 -2.07 -3.80 -26.54
CA LEU A 335 -3.24 -3.16 -25.96
C LEU A 335 -3.88 -2.12 -26.91
N ILE A 336 -3.06 -1.35 -27.65
CA ILE A 336 -3.54 -0.41 -28.69
C ILE A 336 -4.28 -1.17 -29.79
N ALA A 337 -3.72 -2.30 -30.26
CA ALA A 337 -4.38 -3.16 -31.24
C ALA A 337 -5.69 -3.77 -30.71
N ALA A 338 -5.84 -3.91 -29.39
CA ALA A 338 -7.07 -4.33 -28.72
C ALA A 338 -8.06 -3.17 -28.44
N GLY A 339 -7.80 -1.96 -28.96
CA GLY A 339 -8.70 -0.81 -28.89
C GLY A 339 -8.38 0.23 -27.81
N ARG A 340 -7.27 0.08 -27.07
CA ARG A 340 -6.81 1.04 -26.04
C ARG A 340 -5.99 2.18 -26.69
N LEU A 341 -6.63 2.98 -27.53
CA LEU A 341 -5.97 4.04 -28.32
C LEU A 341 -5.34 5.14 -27.47
N GLU A 342 -5.76 5.30 -26.21
CA GLU A 342 -5.18 6.25 -25.26
C GLU A 342 -3.70 5.98 -24.94
N LEU A 343 -3.23 4.74 -25.11
CA LEU A 343 -1.83 4.35 -24.88
C LEU A 343 -0.89 4.75 -26.02
N GLN A 344 -1.40 5.27 -27.14
CA GLN A 344 -0.62 5.61 -28.33
C GLN A 344 0.49 6.63 -28.03
N LYS A 345 0.19 7.64 -27.22
CA LYS A 345 1.15 8.69 -26.84
C LYS A 345 2.24 8.18 -25.90
N GLU A 346 1.91 7.19 -25.05
CA GLU A 346 2.88 6.53 -24.17
C GLU A 346 3.83 5.65 -24.98
N LEU A 347 3.30 4.91 -25.95
CA LEU A 347 4.10 4.11 -26.88
C LEU A 347 5.07 4.99 -27.70
N GLU A 348 4.64 6.17 -28.14
CA GLU A 348 5.50 7.13 -28.85
C GLU A 348 6.65 7.60 -27.98
N ASN A 349 6.40 7.90 -26.70
CA ASN A 349 7.45 8.29 -25.75
C ASN A 349 8.44 7.14 -25.49
N VAL A 350 7.95 5.91 -25.28
CA VAL A 350 8.82 4.72 -25.13
C VAL A 350 9.65 4.51 -26.39
N SER A 351 9.04 4.68 -27.57
CA SER A 351 9.69 4.49 -28.86
C SER A 351 10.78 5.54 -29.10
N CYS A 352 10.51 6.83 -28.85
CA CYS A 352 11.52 7.89 -28.92
C CYS A 352 12.68 7.64 -27.96
N ALA A 353 12.40 7.21 -26.73
CA ALA A 353 13.41 6.82 -25.75
C ALA A 353 14.31 5.68 -26.23
N LEU A 354 13.71 4.62 -26.81
CA LEU A 354 14.47 3.52 -27.40
C LEU A 354 15.27 3.96 -28.63
N THR A 355 14.70 4.79 -29.50
CA THR A 355 15.38 5.33 -30.68
C THR A 355 16.57 6.21 -30.31
N ASP A 356 16.44 7.07 -29.30
CA ASP A 356 17.54 7.90 -28.80
C ASP A 356 18.64 7.05 -28.17
N PHE A 357 18.27 6.03 -27.39
CA PHE A 357 19.20 5.09 -26.79
C PHE A 357 20.00 4.33 -27.87
N PHE A 358 19.28 3.70 -28.81
CA PHE A 358 19.91 2.95 -29.90
C PHE A 358 20.62 3.87 -30.91
N GLY A 359 20.22 5.13 -31.05
CA GLY A 359 20.89 6.09 -31.92
C GLY A 359 22.22 6.60 -31.35
N ARG A 360 22.31 6.81 -30.03
CA ARG A 360 23.50 7.39 -29.38
C ARG A 360 24.51 6.34 -28.92
N ASP A 361 24.06 5.20 -28.38
CA ASP A 361 24.95 4.25 -27.71
C ASP A 361 25.33 3.01 -28.54
N ILE A 362 24.55 2.61 -29.57
CA ILE A 362 24.97 1.52 -30.48
C ILE A 362 26.27 1.87 -31.21
N THR A 363 26.49 3.15 -31.52
CA THR A 363 27.74 3.59 -32.18
C THR A 363 28.97 3.47 -31.27
N ARG A 364 28.79 3.33 -29.96
CA ARG A 364 29.87 3.16 -28.97
C ARG A 364 30.14 1.70 -28.61
N HIS A 365 29.22 0.80 -28.94
CA HIS A 365 29.35 -0.64 -28.70
C HIS A 365 29.29 -1.39 -30.04
N THR A 366 30.38 -1.30 -30.81
CA THR A 366 30.51 -2.02 -32.10
C THR A 366 30.30 -3.52 -31.92
N GLU A 367 30.79 -4.10 -30.82
CA GLU A 367 30.59 -5.51 -30.47
C GLU A 367 29.11 -5.89 -30.27
N PHE A 368 28.26 -4.95 -29.83
CA PHE A 368 26.82 -5.20 -29.69
C PHE A 368 26.10 -5.11 -31.02
N ARG A 369 26.49 -4.15 -31.87
CA ARG A 369 25.98 -4.05 -33.24
C ARG A 369 26.29 -5.32 -34.02
N ASP A 370 27.55 -5.76 -33.96
CA ASP A 370 28.02 -6.97 -34.63
C ASP A 370 27.30 -8.20 -34.07
N ALA A 371 27.15 -8.33 -32.74
CA ALA A 371 26.41 -9.45 -32.13
C ALA A 371 24.90 -9.49 -32.47
N VAL A 372 24.27 -8.33 -32.68
CA VAL A 372 22.86 -8.25 -33.10
C VAL A 372 22.72 -8.49 -34.60
N GLU A 373 23.63 -7.96 -35.43
CA GLU A 373 23.66 -8.23 -36.87
C GLU A 373 23.94 -9.72 -37.13
N ASP A 374 24.89 -10.34 -36.42
CA ASP A 374 25.20 -11.77 -36.48
C ASP A 374 24.01 -12.64 -36.04
N ALA A 375 23.35 -12.30 -34.92
CA ALA A 375 22.18 -13.05 -34.44
C ALA A 375 20.96 -12.93 -35.37
N VAL A 376 20.83 -11.82 -36.10
CA VAL A 376 19.77 -11.61 -37.10
C VAL A 376 20.09 -12.34 -38.40
N GLU A 377 21.33 -12.33 -38.88
CA GLU A 377 21.76 -13.11 -40.05
C GLU A 377 21.59 -14.62 -39.79
N ASP A 378 22.01 -15.13 -38.63
CA ASP A 378 21.86 -16.54 -38.26
C ASP A 378 20.39 -16.99 -38.14
N ALA A 379 19.52 -16.10 -37.64
CA ALA A 379 18.07 -16.37 -37.56
C ALA A 379 17.40 -16.40 -38.95
N VAL A 380 17.94 -15.67 -39.92
CA VAL A 380 17.47 -15.65 -41.32
C VAL A 380 18.03 -16.83 -42.12
N GLU A 381 19.27 -17.27 -41.85
CA GLU A 381 19.92 -18.36 -42.57
C GLU A 381 19.65 -19.77 -41.99
N GLY A 382 19.08 -19.87 -40.79
CA GLY A 382 18.54 -21.13 -40.27
C GLY A 382 19.61 -22.19 -39.93
N CYS A 383 20.78 -21.77 -39.48
CA CYS A 383 21.87 -22.66 -39.08
C CYS A 383 21.58 -23.37 -37.74
N PRO A 384 21.42 -24.71 -37.70
CA PRO A 384 21.15 -25.44 -36.47
C PRO A 384 22.47 -25.89 -35.83
N GLY A 385 22.86 -25.31 -34.70
CA GLY A 385 23.93 -25.90 -33.88
C GLY A 385 24.70 -25.00 -32.91
N VAL A 386 24.52 -23.68 -32.94
CA VAL A 386 25.26 -22.78 -32.05
C VAL A 386 24.33 -22.26 -30.94
N SER A 387 24.61 -22.65 -29.70
CA SER A 387 23.87 -22.20 -28.52
C SER A 387 24.36 -20.81 -28.11
N HIS A 388 23.84 -19.77 -28.75
CA HIS A 388 24.05 -18.39 -28.29
C HIS A 388 22.99 -17.97 -27.27
N ALA A 389 23.41 -17.11 -26.35
CA ALA A 389 22.56 -16.57 -25.29
C ALA A 389 21.34 -15.86 -25.90
N ASP A 390 20.16 -16.10 -25.31
CA ASP A 390 18.90 -15.48 -25.72
C ASP A 390 19.09 -13.97 -25.96
N PRO A 391 18.73 -13.39 -27.12
CA PRO A 391 18.87 -11.96 -27.39
C PRO A 391 18.25 -11.07 -26.28
N LEU A 392 17.21 -11.56 -25.60
CA LEU A 392 16.60 -10.87 -24.45
C LEU A 392 17.51 -10.88 -23.21
N SER A 393 18.35 -11.91 -23.03
CA SER A 393 19.35 -11.97 -21.97
C SER A 393 20.45 -10.93 -22.17
N LEU A 394 20.96 -10.76 -23.40
CA LEU A 394 21.90 -9.69 -23.78
C LEU A 394 21.30 -8.29 -23.54
N LEU A 395 20.04 -8.07 -23.92
CA LEU A 395 19.32 -6.80 -23.69
C LEU A 395 19.01 -6.52 -22.21
N SER A 396 19.01 -7.55 -21.36
CA SER A 396 18.79 -7.40 -19.91
C SER A 396 20.04 -6.96 -19.14
N GLU A 397 21.22 -7.21 -19.70
CA GLU A 397 22.52 -6.77 -19.15
C GLU A 397 22.80 -5.29 -19.48
N ILE A 398 22.17 -4.76 -20.52
CA ILE A 398 22.30 -3.37 -20.95
C ILE A 398 21.39 -2.47 -20.10
N LYS A 399 21.99 -1.86 -19.09
CA LYS A 399 21.35 -0.87 -18.22
C LYS A 399 21.37 0.50 -18.91
N VAL A 400 20.19 1.03 -19.25
CA VAL A 400 20.09 2.40 -19.80
C VAL A 400 20.25 3.38 -18.64
N GLN A 401 21.44 3.97 -18.50
CA GLN A 401 21.78 4.83 -17.37
C GLN A 401 21.06 6.20 -17.42
N GLU A 402 20.63 6.65 -18.60
CA GLU A 402 20.06 7.99 -18.78
C GLU A 402 18.52 8.04 -18.86
N LEU A 403 17.83 6.90 -18.94
CA LEU A 403 16.38 6.88 -19.11
C LEU A 403 15.65 6.81 -17.76
N LYS A 404 15.12 7.95 -17.33
CA LYS A 404 14.30 8.02 -16.12
C LYS A 404 12.85 7.68 -16.47
N ARG A 405 12.19 6.84 -15.66
CA ARG A 405 10.76 6.45 -15.77
C ARG A 405 9.82 7.65 -15.95
N VAL A 406 10.22 8.83 -15.50
CA VAL A 406 9.49 10.10 -15.65
C VAL A 406 9.36 10.56 -17.11
N ALA A 407 10.28 10.17 -18.01
CA ALA A 407 10.35 10.63 -19.39
C ALA A 407 9.35 9.94 -20.35
N VAL A 408 8.58 8.97 -19.86
CA VAL A 408 7.79 8.04 -20.69
C VAL A 408 6.28 8.32 -20.62
N LEU A 409 5.79 9.02 -19.58
CA LEU A 409 4.37 9.27 -19.37
C LEU A 409 3.94 10.67 -19.87
N PRO A 410 2.89 10.81 -20.70
CA PRO A 410 2.42 12.11 -21.16
C PRO A 410 1.65 12.88 -20.08
N LEU A 411 2.04 14.14 -19.84
CA LEU A 411 1.45 15.04 -18.83
C LEU A 411 -0.06 15.35 -19.00
N SER A 412 -0.62 15.19 -20.20
CA SER A 412 -2.02 15.55 -20.50
C SER A 412 -3.07 14.55 -20.01
N ALA A 413 -2.68 13.30 -19.73
CA ALA A 413 -3.58 12.29 -19.17
C ALA A 413 -3.78 12.50 -17.65
N THR A 414 -2.76 13.01 -16.97
CA THR A 414 -2.61 12.76 -15.54
C THR A 414 -3.52 13.54 -14.61
N ILE A 415 -3.87 14.83 -14.79
CA ILE A 415 -4.69 15.53 -13.78
C ILE A 415 -6.17 15.15 -13.88
N GLY A 416 -6.67 15.00 -15.11
CA GLY A 416 -8.03 14.52 -15.39
C GLY A 416 -8.22 13.05 -15.00
N ASP A 417 -7.21 12.21 -15.19
CA ASP A 417 -7.24 10.80 -14.76
C ASP A 417 -6.89 10.61 -13.28
N ILE A 418 -6.11 11.53 -12.68
CA ILE A 418 -5.90 11.56 -11.22
C ILE A 418 -7.22 11.96 -10.57
N ILE A 419 -7.87 13.06 -10.97
CA ILE A 419 -9.15 13.48 -10.36
C ILE A 419 -10.31 12.56 -10.78
N GLY A 420 -10.40 12.14 -12.04
CA GLY A 420 -11.41 11.20 -12.55
C GLY A 420 -11.16 9.73 -12.18
N GLY A 421 -9.95 9.38 -11.75
CA GLY A 421 -9.61 8.08 -11.15
C GLY A 421 -9.73 8.08 -9.62
N ILE A 422 -9.53 9.23 -8.97
CA ILE A 422 -9.80 9.50 -7.55
C ILE A 422 -11.32 9.51 -7.31
N VAL A 423 -12.07 10.14 -8.20
CA VAL A 423 -13.53 10.27 -8.11
C VAL A 423 -14.14 9.24 -9.05
N SER A 424 -14.54 8.08 -8.53
CA SER A 424 -15.15 7.02 -9.36
C SER A 424 -16.30 7.57 -10.23
N ALA A 425 -16.61 6.95 -11.37
CA ALA A 425 -17.74 7.35 -12.23
C ALA A 425 -19.12 7.35 -11.52
N HIS A 426 -19.18 6.85 -10.28
CA HIS A 426 -20.35 6.83 -9.40
C HIS A 426 -20.17 7.63 -8.11
N HIS A 427 -19.14 8.48 -8.01
CA HIS A 427 -18.90 9.30 -6.84
C HIS A 427 -19.96 10.41 -6.72
N VAL A 428 -20.24 10.81 -5.48
CA VAL A 428 -21.26 11.81 -5.09
C VAL A 428 -21.02 13.20 -5.73
N ASP A 429 -19.80 13.46 -6.19
CA ASP A 429 -19.36 14.74 -6.74
C ASP A 429 -18.91 14.54 -8.19
N ASN A 430 -19.86 14.32 -9.09
CA ASN A 430 -19.58 14.38 -10.52
C ASN A 430 -19.51 15.87 -10.97
N ILE A 431 -18.59 16.63 -10.35
CA ILE A 431 -18.48 18.09 -10.48
C ILE A 431 -17.11 18.42 -11.09
N GLY A 432 -17.09 18.81 -12.37
CA GLY A 432 -15.89 19.33 -13.04
C GLY A 432 -15.50 20.73 -12.52
N LEU A 433 -14.19 21.00 -12.46
CA LEU A 433 -13.63 22.31 -12.09
C LEU A 433 -13.79 23.33 -13.23
N GLN A 434 -14.88 24.10 -13.26
CA GLN A 434 -15.05 25.20 -14.23
C GLN A 434 -13.88 26.21 -14.19
N SER A 435 -13.56 26.79 -15.36
CA SER A 435 -12.41 27.67 -15.61
C SER A 435 -12.19 28.79 -14.58
N SER A 436 -13.26 29.33 -14.00
CA SER A 436 -13.19 30.41 -12.99
C SER A 436 -12.60 29.98 -11.64
N HIS A 437 -12.69 28.70 -11.28
CA HIS A 437 -12.14 28.20 -10.01
C HIS A 437 -10.68 27.76 -10.18
N GLY A 438 -10.31 27.28 -11.36
CA GLY A 438 -8.90 27.03 -11.72
C GLY A 438 -8.07 28.31 -11.62
N GLU A 439 -8.62 29.44 -12.06
CA GLU A 439 -7.94 30.74 -11.94
C GLU A 439 -7.69 31.14 -10.47
N THR A 440 -8.65 30.88 -9.57
CA THR A 440 -8.50 31.16 -8.13
C THR A 440 -7.43 30.30 -7.48
N VAL A 441 -7.37 29.00 -7.82
CA VAL A 441 -6.35 28.07 -7.31
C VAL A 441 -4.96 28.44 -7.84
N VAL A 442 -4.85 28.78 -9.12
CA VAL A 442 -3.61 29.26 -9.73
C VAL A 442 -3.16 30.56 -9.07
N ARG A 443 -4.07 31.52 -8.88
CA ARG A 443 -3.76 32.79 -8.22
C ARG A 443 -3.34 32.59 -6.77
N TYR A 444 -3.98 31.69 -6.04
CA TYR A 444 -3.58 31.33 -4.67
C TYR A 444 -2.19 30.69 -4.64
N GLY A 445 -1.89 29.74 -5.53
CA GLY A 445 -0.57 29.12 -5.64
C GLY A 445 0.53 30.12 -6.03
N ILE A 446 0.26 31.06 -6.93
CA ILE A 446 1.18 32.15 -7.27
C ILE A 446 1.40 33.07 -6.05
N ASN A 447 0.31 33.50 -5.40
CA ASN A 447 0.38 34.40 -4.24
C ASN A 447 1.07 33.78 -3.02
N THR A 448 1.09 32.45 -2.93
CA THR A 448 1.78 31.70 -1.86
C THR A 448 3.18 31.23 -2.27
N ASN A 449 3.69 31.65 -3.44
CA ASN A 449 4.95 31.19 -4.04
C ASN A 449 5.03 29.66 -4.24
N GLN A 450 3.88 28.96 -4.24
CA GLN A 450 3.79 27.53 -4.54
C GLN A 450 3.77 27.25 -6.05
N LEU A 451 3.43 28.24 -6.88
CA LEU A 451 3.44 28.18 -8.33
C LEU A 451 4.26 29.33 -8.92
N LYS A 452 5.08 29.03 -9.93
CA LYS A 452 5.82 30.06 -10.67
C LYS A 452 4.93 30.69 -11.74
N GLU A 453 5.15 31.97 -11.98
CA GLU A 453 4.51 32.70 -13.08
C GLU A 453 4.89 32.03 -14.42
N GLY A 454 3.90 31.69 -15.25
CA GLY A 454 4.10 30.99 -16.53
C GLY A 454 3.80 29.48 -16.56
N VAL A 455 3.43 28.87 -15.43
CA VAL A 455 2.96 27.46 -15.40
C VAL A 455 1.54 27.37 -15.95
N THR A 456 1.31 26.55 -16.98
CA THR A 456 0.01 26.41 -17.65
C THR A 456 -0.80 25.27 -17.05
N PHE A 457 -2.04 25.53 -16.62
CA PHE A 457 -2.97 24.51 -16.12
C PHE A 457 -4.09 24.21 -17.12
N MET A 458 -4.53 22.95 -17.20
CA MET A 458 -5.80 22.57 -17.85
C MET A 458 -6.94 22.57 -16.82
N ALA A 459 -7.98 23.37 -17.05
CA ALA A 459 -9.23 23.32 -16.30
C ALA A 459 -10.33 22.64 -17.15
N PHE A 460 -11.16 21.80 -16.54
CA PHE A 460 -12.21 21.03 -17.23
C PHE A 460 -13.60 21.67 -17.05
N VAL A 461 -14.33 21.82 -18.16
CA VAL A 461 -15.68 22.38 -18.18
C VAL A 461 -16.71 21.30 -17.82
N GLY A 462 -17.44 21.48 -16.71
CA GLY A 462 -18.59 20.64 -16.31
C GLY A 462 -19.88 21.46 -16.16
N GLU A 463 -21.05 20.81 -16.26
CA GLU A 463 -22.35 21.46 -16.49
C GLU A 463 -23.01 22.15 -15.27
N TYR A 464 -22.48 22.03 -14.05
CA TYR A 464 -23.10 22.61 -12.84
C TYR A 464 -22.40 23.91 -12.37
N ARG A 465 -23.21 24.97 -12.15
CA ARG A 465 -22.77 26.32 -11.76
C ARG A 465 -22.68 26.51 -10.25
N TRP A 466 -21.59 27.10 -9.78
CA TRP A 466 -21.42 27.60 -8.40
C TRP A 466 -21.89 29.05 -8.29
N ARG A 467 -22.37 29.47 -7.10
CA ARG A 467 -22.68 30.89 -6.79
C ARG A 467 -21.47 31.57 -6.16
N SER A 468 -21.10 32.75 -6.65
CA SER A 468 -19.88 33.50 -6.31
C SER A 468 -19.76 33.97 -4.86
N GLY A 469 -20.83 33.95 -4.07
CA GLY A 469 -20.85 34.45 -2.68
C GLY A 469 -20.45 33.44 -1.60
N PHE A 470 -20.04 32.21 -1.95
CA PHE A 470 -19.78 31.15 -0.97
C PHE A 470 -18.39 31.24 -0.31
N ILE A 471 -17.45 31.97 -0.94
CA ILE A 471 -16.02 32.00 -0.58
C ILE A 471 -15.74 32.97 0.58
N ASP A 472 -16.50 34.05 0.72
CA ASP A 472 -16.23 35.10 1.72
C ASP A 472 -16.62 34.72 3.16
N SER A 473 -17.09 33.48 3.38
CA SER A 473 -17.68 33.05 4.67
C SER A 473 -16.88 32.01 5.47
N PHE A 474 -15.69 31.61 5.01
CA PHE A 474 -14.91 30.55 5.67
C PHE A 474 -13.56 31.04 6.21
N SER A 475 -13.35 30.85 7.51
CA SER A 475 -12.07 31.00 8.20
C SER A 475 -11.27 29.69 8.15
N ILE A 476 -10.01 29.78 7.75
CA ILE A 476 -9.01 28.71 7.92
C ILE A 476 -8.19 29.11 9.15
N GLU A 477 -8.16 28.27 10.18
CA GLU A 477 -7.27 28.41 11.34
C GLU A 477 -5.97 27.63 11.16
#